data_AF-A0AAU3H1J8-F1
#
_entry.id   AF-A0AAU3H1J8-F1
#
_cell.length_a   1.000
_cell.length_b   1.000
_cell.length_c   1.000
_cell.angle_alpha   90.00
_cell.angle_beta   90.00
_cell.angle_gamma   90.00
#
_symmetry.space_group_name_H-M   'P 1'
#
loop_
_entity.id
_entity.type
_entity.pdbx_description
1 polymer ?
#
loop_
_entity_poly.entity_id
_entity_poly.type
_entity_poly.pdbx_seq_one_letter_code
_entity_poly.pdbx_strand_id
1 'polypeptide(L)'
;MTTIDWDAAADSFDEEPDHGLNDPVVRGAWARRMETWLPTGRSAVLDLGCGTGSLALLVAGQGHRVTAVDRSSRMVDQARAKLAGTGTEVLVGDAAHPPVGKQRFDVILARHLVWLLPDPAAVLRHWFSLLRPGGRLVLIEGVWDGAGIPAADLMALLGEHTERIHHEPLSGDSSLWGKKVDDERYALVARAEPPHRHTEVVDVHLILRRGSDVLLARRAGTGYADGLLHAPSGHAEDGEDVRAAMVREAAEEIGVTLDPDELRVALVMQHRGPGGSPRMGWFFEADHDPARPPRNAEPDKCSELDWFPLDALPDDMVAYCRAGLDGYRAEQRFLIHWHEDADTVAYAPEGIRRAVPLPVAAGPTGRVHHIELWVPDLAEADAEWGWLLGELGHVPYQRWADGRSWRRGDSYVVAEQSPALAARTHDRLRPGLNHLAFHVRDRVTLDALVARAPGRGWRLLFPDRHPYAGGSGHYAAYLENTAGFEVELVAP
;
A
#
# COMPACT_ATOMS: atom_id res chain seq x y z
N MET A 1 14.44 -38.57 15.44
CA MET A 1 13.75 -39.78 14.93
C MET A 1 13.28 -40.58 16.12
N THR A 2 11.97 -40.70 16.29
CA THR A 2 11.37 -41.55 17.32
C THR A 2 11.72 -43.02 17.07
N THR A 3 12.03 -43.73 18.14
CA THR A 3 12.48 -45.13 18.18
C THR A 3 11.34 -46.15 18.10
N ILE A 4 10.15 -45.72 17.64
CA ILE A 4 8.95 -46.57 17.63
C ILE A 4 9.00 -47.49 16.41
N ASP A 5 9.03 -48.80 16.69
CA ASP A 5 8.90 -49.86 15.70
C ASP A 5 7.41 -50.11 15.41
N TRP A 6 6.91 -49.44 14.38
CA TRP A 6 5.51 -49.59 13.94
C TRP A 6 5.24 -50.95 13.29
N ASP A 7 6.27 -51.65 12.76
CA ASP A 7 6.07 -53.00 12.25
C ASP A 7 5.76 -53.96 13.40
N ALA A 8 6.48 -53.85 14.52
CA ALA A 8 6.20 -54.65 15.73
C ALA A 8 4.84 -54.32 16.38
N ALA A 9 4.40 -53.06 16.31
CA ALA A 9 3.13 -52.62 16.90
C ALA A 9 1.88 -53.00 16.08
N ALA A 10 2.05 -53.41 14.82
CA ALA A 10 0.92 -53.58 13.88
C ALA A 10 -0.15 -54.56 14.40
N ASP A 11 0.25 -55.68 15.01
CA ASP A 11 -0.70 -56.76 15.38
C ASP A 11 -1.67 -56.36 16.50
N SER A 12 -1.25 -55.45 17.39
CA SER A 12 -2.10 -54.95 18.49
C SER A 12 -2.60 -53.52 18.27
N PHE A 13 -2.23 -52.87 17.16
CA PHE A 13 -2.55 -51.45 16.93
C PHE A 13 -4.05 -51.16 16.97
N ASP A 14 -4.86 -52.08 16.42
CA ASP A 14 -6.32 -51.96 16.36
C ASP A 14 -7.05 -52.31 17.67
N GLU A 15 -6.32 -52.79 18.69
CA GLU A 15 -6.90 -53.08 20.02
C GLU A 15 -7.29 -51.81 20.77
N GLU A 16 -6.59 -50.70 20.53
CA GLU A 16 -6.98 -49.39 21.08
C GLU A 16 -8.27 -48.89 20.39
N PRO A 17 -9.30 -48.46 21.16
CA PRO A 17 -10.63 -48.16 20.63
C PRO A 17 -10.65 -47.13 19.48
N ASP A 18 -9.84 -46.08 19.59
CA ASP A 18 -9.73 -44.98 18.62
C ASP A 18 -8.80 -45.29 17.44
N HIS A 19 -8.01 -46.35 17.52
CA HIS A 19 -7.16 -46.81 16.43
C HIS A 19 -7.92 -47.71 15.47
N GLY A 20 -8.42 -48.85 15.96
CA GLY A 20 -9.12 -49.84 15.15
C GLY A 20 -10.54 -49.44 14.77
N LEU A 21 -11.16 -48.54 15.56
CA LEU A 21 -12.56 -48.13 15.41
C LEU A 21 -13.51 -49.34 15.37
N ASN A 22 -13.22 -50.37 16.19
CA ASN A 22 -14.00 -51.60 16.26
C ASN A 22 -15.34 -51.41 16.98
N ASP A 23 -15.36 -50.52 17.99
CA ASP A 23 -16.55 -50.13 18.72
C ASP A 23 -17.48 -49.25 17.84
N PRO A 24 -18.79 -49.58 17.71
CA PRO A 24 -19.72 -48.83 16.86
C PRO A 24 -19.95 -47.37 17.28
N VAL A 25 -19.88 -47.08 18.59
CA VAL A 25 -20.06 -45.72 19.11
C VAL A 25 -18.85 -44.88 18.71
N VAL A 26 -17.65 -45.41 18.93
CA VAL A 26 -16.40 -44.72 18.58
C VAL A 26 -16.29 -44.51 17.08
N ARG A 27 -16.56 -45.55 16.29
CA ARG A 27 -16.60 -45.47 14.83
C ARG A 27 -17.60 -44.42 14.34
N GLY A 28 -18.80 -44.41 14.91
CA GLY A 28 -19.84 -43.45 14.55
C GLY A 28 -19.49 -42.01 14.90
N ALA A 29 -18.79 -41.79 16.02
CA ALA A 29 -18.32 -40.47 16.42
C ALA A 29 -17.27 -39.92 15.43
N TRP A 30 -16.27 -40.73 15.07
CA TRP A 30 -15.28 -40.35 14.06
C TRP A 30 -15.88 -40.14 12.67
N ALA A 31 -16.83 -40.98 12.25
CA ALA A 31 -17.52 -40.81 10.96
C ALA A 31 -18.20 -39.45 10.86
N ARG A 32 -18.93 -39.04 11.91
CA ARG A 32 -19.58 -37.72 11.97
C ARG A 32 -18.57 -36.57 11.93
N ARG A 33 -17.41 -36.70 12.58
CA ARG A 33 -16.36 -35.67 12.52
C ARG A 33 -15.77 -35.54 11.11
N MET A 34 -15.51 -36.67 10.43
CA MET A 34 -15.08 -36.66 9.03
C MET A 34 -16.08 -35.92 8.14
N GLU A 35 -17.39 -36.15 8.30
CA GLU A 35 -18.44 -35.43 7.54
C GLU A 35 -18.38 -33.91 7.75
N THR A 36 -17.99 -33.45 8.95
CA THR A 36 -17.87 -32.01 9.24
C THR A 36 -16.59 -31.39 8.70
N TRP A 37 -15.47 -32.12 8.72
CA TRP A 37 -14.17 -31.60 8.33
C TRP A 37 -13.90 -31.72 6.82
N LEU A 38 -14.51 -32.70 6.15
CA LEU A 38 -14.37 -32.92 4.71
C LEU A 38 -15.35 -32.07 3.88
N PRO A 39 -15.08 -31.85 2.59
CA PRO A 39 -16.05 -31.28 1.66
C PRO A 39 -17.29 -32.18 1.50
N THR A 40 -18.46 -31.58 1.24
CA THR A 40 -19.72 -32.32 1.05
C THR A 40 -19.79 -33.11 -0.26
N GLY A 41 -19.00 -32.71 -1.27
CA GLY A 41 -18.88 -33.43 -2.54
C GLY A 41 -17.81 -34.52 -2.49
N ARG A 42 -17.87 -35.46 -3.44
CA ARG A 42 -16.81 -36.45 -3.63
C ARG A 42 -15.48 -35.75 -3.88
N SER A 43 -14.45 -36.16 -3.13
CA SER A 43 -13.14 -35.51 -3.09
C SER A 43 -12.02 -36.54 -3.21
N ALA A 44 -10.88 -36.14 -3.77
CA ALA A 44 -9.63 -36.88 -3.69
C ALA A 44 -8.94 -36.59 -2.35
N VAL A 45 -8.76 -37.62 -1.53
CA VAL A 45 -8.20 -37.54 -0.18
C VAL A 45 -6.89 -38.32 -0.10
N LEU A 46 -5.85 -37.68 0.40
CA LEU A 46 -4.58 -38.31 0.73
C LEU A 46 -4.49 -38.50 2.25
N ASP A 47 -4.51 -39.74 2.72
CA ASP A 47 -4.37 -40.10 4.13
C ASP A 47 -2.90 -40.46 4.42
N LEU A 48 -2.20 -39.60 5.16
CA LEU A 48 -0.78 -39.71 5.46
C LEU A 48 -0.57 -40.28 6.86
N GLY A 49 0.25 -41.32 6.97
CA GLY A 49 0.36 -42.10 8.20
C GLY A 49 -0.92 -42.87 8.50
N CYS A 50 -1.47 -43.55 7.48
CA CYS A 50 -2.79 -44.16 7.57
C CYS A 50 -2.87 -45.35 8.55
N GLY A 51 -1.74 -45.87 9.01
CA GLY A 51 -1.65 -47.05 9.89
C GLY A 51 -2.37 -48.25 9.27
N THR A 52 -3.27 -48.86 10.03
CA THR A 52 -4.12 -49.98 9.58
C THR A 52 -5.34 -49.54 8.75
N GLY A 53 -5.46 -48.26 8.39
CA GLY A 53 -6.46 -47.75 7.43
C GLY A 53 -7.84 -47.40 8.00
N SER A 54 -7.99 -47.21 9.31
CA SER A 54 -9.31 -47.01 9.94
C SER A 54 -10.00 -45.70 9.51
N LEU A 55 -9.27 -44.58 9.42
CA LEU A 55 -9.85 -43.31 8.93
C LEU A 55 -10.08 -43.37 7.42
N ALA A 56 -9.12 -43.88 6.64
CA ALA A 56 -9.31 -44.15 5.21
C ALA A 56 -10.59 -44.95 4.92
N LEU A 57 -10.93 -45.94 5.75
CA LEU A 57 -12.15 -46.74 5.60
C LEU A 57 -13.42 -45.90 5.78
N LEU A 58 -13.45 -45.03 6.79
CA LEU A 58 -14.58 -44.12 7.01
C LEU A 58 -14.75 -43.15 5.84
N VAL A 59 -13.65 -42.54 5.41
CA VAL A 59 -13.63 -41.55 4.32
C VAL A 59 -14.01 -42.19 2.98
N ALA A 60 -13.54 -43.41 2.70
CA ALA A 60 -13.96 -44.17 1.52
C ALA A 60 -15.45 -44.56 1.60
N GLY A 61 -15.94 -44.94 2.79
CA GLY A 61 -17.35 -45.23 3.04
C GLY A 61 -18.28 -44.04 2.83
N GLN A 62 -17.77 -42.81 2.99
CA GLN A 62 -18.47 -41.56 2.69
C GLN A 62 -18.43 -41.18 1.19
N GLY A 63 -17.83 -42.03 0.34
CA GLY A 63 -17.83 -41.88 -1.12
C GLY A 63 -16.64 -41.13 -1.71
N HIS A 64 -15.67 -40.71 -0.88
CA HIS A 64 -14.44 -40.06 -1.34
C HIS A 64 -13.48 -41.05 -2.02
N ARG A 65 -12.55 -40.53 -2.84
CA ARG A 65 -11.48 -41.33 -3.45
C ARG A 65 -10.22 -41.20 -2.60
N VAL A 66 -9.82 -42.28 -1.95
CA VAL A 66 -8.73 -42.26 -0.97
C VAL A 66 -7.45 -42.86 -1.56
N THR A 67 -6.33 -42.18 -1.30
CA THR A 67 -4.98 -42.74 -1.39
C THR A 67 -4.40 -42.73 0.02
N ALA A 68 -4.03 -43.89 0.55
CA ALA A 68 -3.56 -44.08 1.91
C ALA A 68 -2.07 -44.46 1.90
N VAL A 69 -1.26 -43.77 2.69
CA VAL A 69 0.20 -43.93 2.72
C VAL A 69 0.66 -44.16 4.15
N ASP A 70 1.45 -45.22 4.36
CA ASP A 70 2.16 -45.45 5.61
C ASP A 70 3.57 -46.01 5.35
N ARG A 71 4.51 -45.75 6.26
CA ARG A 71 5.90 -46.21 6.13
C ARG A 71 6.06 -47.69 6.52
N SER A 72 5.18 -48.19 7.40
CA SER A 72 5.23 -49.56 7.90
C SER A 72 4.59 -50.51 6.90
N SER A 73 5.39 -51.49 6.43
CA SER A 73 4.90 -52.50 5.51
C SER A 73 3.81 -53.38 6.14
N ARG A 74 3.94 -53.68 7.44
CA ARG A 74 2.95 -54.48 8.18
C ARG A 74 1.64 -53.73 8.40
N MET A 75 1.69 -52.44 8.74
CA MET A 75 0.50 -51.59 8.82
C MET A 75 -0.22 -51.52 7.47
N VAL A 76 0.53 -51.31 6.39
CA VAL A 76 0.00 -51.28 5.02
C VAL A 76 -0.67 -52.61 4.64
N ASP A 77 -0.12 -53.76 5.02
CA ASP A 77 -0.74 -55.05 4.72
C ASP A 77 -2.10 -55.22 5.44
N GLN A 78 -2.20 -54.76 6.69
CA GLN A 78 -3.48 -54.72 7.40
C GLN A 78 -4.45 -53.70 6.77
N ALA A 79 -3.97 -52.51 6.38
CA ALA A 79 -4.77 -51.51 5.70
C ALA A 79 -5.32 -52.03 4.37
N ARG A 80 -4.51 -52.76 3.58
CA ARG A 80 -4.97 -53.40 2.33
C ARG A 80 -6.09 -54.40 2.59
N ALA A 81 -5.98 -55.21 3.64
CA ALA A 81 -7.02 -56.16 4.02
C ALA A 81 -8.31 -55.43 4.46
N LYS A 82 -8.18 -54.42 5.31
CA LYS A 82 -9.30 -53.62 5.85
C LYS A 82 -10.02 -52.81 4.77
N LEU A 83 -9.28 -52.28 3.80
CA LEU A 83 -9.77 -51.41 2.73
C LEU A 83 -10.15 -52.20 1.47
N ALA A 84 -10.05 -53.53 1.47
CA ALA A 84 -10.41 -54.36 0.34
C ALA A 84 -11.86 -54.08 -0.11
N GLY A 85 -12.05 -53.85 -1.42
CA GLY A 85 -13.36 -53.53 -2.00
C GLY A 85 -13.80 -52.06 -1.92
N THR A 86 -13.06 -51.20 -1.23
CA THR A 86 -13.37 -49.75 -1.16
C THR A 86 -12.88 -48.96 -2.38
N GLY A 87 -11.95 -49.53 -3.16
CA GLY A 87 -11.25 -48.83 -4.25
C GLY A 87 -10.15 -47.87 -3.80
N THR A 88 -9.79 -47.90 -2.51
CA THR A 88 -8.67 -47.14 -1.94
C THR A 88 -7.33 -47.63 -2.46
N GLU A 89 -6.46 -46.72 -2.86
CA GLU A 89 -5.07 -47.01 -3.22
C GLU A 89 -4.21 -47.00 -1.96
N VAL A 90 -3.51 -48.11 -1.64
CA VAL A 90 -2.69 -48.22 -0.42
C VAL A 90 -1.21 -48.38 -0.77
N LEU A 91 -0.39 -47.43 -0.37
CA LEU A 91 1.02 -47.30 -0.73
C LEU A 91 1.93 -47.39 0.50
N VAL A 92 3.07 -48.07 0.35
CA VAL A 92 4.16 -47.98 1.33
C VAL A 92 5.00 -46.75 0.98
N GLY A 93 5.17 -45.81 1.90
CA GLY A 93 5.93 -44.58 1.65
C GLY A 93 6.10 -43.67 2.85
N ASP A 94 7.04 -42.74 2.75
CA ASP A 94 7.27 -41.70 3.76
C ASP A 94 6.23 -40.58 3.60
N ALA A 95 5.54 -40.22 4.67
CA ALA A 95 4.57 -39.14 4.67
C ALA A 95 5.20 -37.75 4.43
N ALA A 96 6.50 -37.57 4.72
CA ALA A 96 7.22 -36.35 4.36
C ALA A 96 7.40 -36.20 2.84
N HIS A 97 7.44 -37.31 2.10
CA HIS A 97 7.62 -37.37 0.65
C HIS A 97 6.78 -38.50 0.03
N PRO A 98 5.44 -38.38 0.05
CA PRO A 98 4.56 -39.48 -0.31
C PRO A 98 4.72 -39.84 -1.80
N PRO A 99 4.67 -41.14 -2.18
CA PRO A 99 4.93 -41.62 -3.53
C PRO A 99 3.73 -41.41 -4.48
N VAL A 100 3.17 -40.21 -4.50
CA VAL A 100 1.96 -39.81 -5.27
C VAL A 100 2.26 -39.01 -6.53
N GLY A 101 3.55 -38.80 -6.83
CA GLY A 101 4.01 -38.09 -8.02
C GLY A 101 3.51 -36.65 -8.10
N LYS A 102 2.91 -36.26 -9.23
CA LYS A 102 2.38 -34.90 -9.47
C LYS A 102 0.90 -34.75 -9.10
N GLN A 103 0.28 -35.76 -8.48
CA GLN A 103 -1.14 -35.69 -8.12
C GLN A 103 -1.41 -34.52 -7.17
N ARG A 104 -2.66 -34.02 -7.21
CA ARG A 104 -3.17 -32.96 -6.34
C ARG A 104 -4.46 -33.41 -5.71
N PHE A 105 -4.64 -33.07 -4.44
CA PHE A 105 -5.71 -33.57 -3.60
C PHE A 105 -6.62 -32.43 -3.15
N ASP A 106 -7.90 -32.74 -2.95
CA ASP A 106 -8.86 -31.80 -2.35
C ASP A 106 -8.69 -31.78 -0.83
N VAL A 107 -8.27 -32.91 -0.24
CA VAL A 107 -7.99 -33.04 1.18
C VAL A 107 -6.69 -33.82 1.41
N ILE A 108 -5.88 -33.36 2.35
CA ILE A 108 -4.84 -34.16 3.00
C ILE A 108 -5.27 -34.36 4.45
N LEU A 109 -5.25 -35.61 4.90
CA LEU A 109 -5.61 -36.05 6.24
C LEU A 109 -4.37 -36.65 6.90
N ALA A 110 -4.13 -36.31 8.17
CA ALA A 110 -3.12 -36.98 8.99
C ALA A 110 -3.58 -37.04 10.45
N ARG A 111 -3.32 -38.15 11.12
CA ARG A 111 -3.61 -38.34 12.55
C ARG A 111 -2.37 -38.82 13.30
N HIS A 112 -2.03 -38.14 14.40
CA HIS A 112 -0.93 -38.48 15.31
C HIS A 112 0.41 -38.70 14.60
N LEU A 113 0.73 -37.82 13.64
CA LEU A 113 1.85 -37.99 12.73
C LEU A 113 2.84 -36.83 12.77
N VAL A 114 2.36 -35.58 12.84
CA VAL A 114 3.18 -34.40 12.56
C VAL A 114 4.36 -34.29 13.53
N TRP A 115 4.15 -34.63 14.81
CA TRP A 115 5.18 -34.64 15.85
C TRP A 115 6.29 -35.70 15.63
N LEU A 116 6.08 -36.69 14.76
CA LEU A 116 7.08 -37.70 14.40
C LEU A 116 8.01 -37.23 13.28
N LEU A 117 7.65 -36.15 12.58
CA LEU A 117 8.37 -35.67 11.41
C LEU A 117 9.59 -34.83 11.82
N PRO A 118 10.74 -34.97 11.13
CA PRO A 118 11.98 -34.29 11.50
C PRO A 118 11.94 -32.77 11.28
N ASP A 119 11.20 -32.30 10.28
CA ASP A 119 10.99 -30.87 9.98
C ASP A 119 9.52 -30.63 9.61
N PRO A 120 8.63 -30.44 10.61
CA PRO A 120 7.20 -30.22 10.37
C PRO A 120 6.94 -29.01 9.47
N ALA A 121 7.73 -27.94 9.55
CA ALA A 121 7.54 -26.75 8.73
C ALA A 121 7.79 -27.04 7.24
N ALA A 122 8.88 -27.74 6.91
CA ALA A 122 9.16 -28.14 5.53
C ALA A 122 8.13 -29.14 5.00
N VAL A 123 7.68 -30.07 5.83
CA VAL A 123 6.68 -31.06 5.41
C VAL A 123 5.32 -30.40 5.19
N LEU A 124 4.87 -29.49 6.07
CA LEU A 124 3.63 -28.74 5.88
C LEU A 124 3.68 -27.93 4.58
N ARG A 125 4.79 -27.23 4.28
CA ARG A 125 4.98 -26.58 2.97
C ARG A 125 4.79 -27.53 1.80
N HIS A 126 5.35 -28.73 1.88
CA HIS A 126 5.20 -29.74 0.83
C HIS A 126 3.75 -30.23 0.71
N TRP A 127 3.08 -30.51 1.83
CA TRP A 127 1.68 -30.92 1.84
C TRP A 127 0.75 -29.84 1.26
N PHE A 128 0.95 -28.57 1.61
CA PHE A 128 0.21 -27.47 0.98
C PHE A 128 0.43 -27.40 -0.54
N SER A 129 1.63 -27.75 -1.03
CA SER A 129 1.90 -27.83 -2.48
C SER A 129 1.16 -28.98 -3.20
N LEU A 130 0.76 -30.02 -2.45
CA LEU A 130 -0.03 -31.16 -2.93
C LEU A 130 -1.54 -30.89 -2.89
N LEU A 131 -1.99 -29.83 -2.21
CA LEU A 131 -3.39 -29.42 -2.22
C LEU A 131 -3.75 -28.67 -3.51
N ARG A 132 -4.99 -28.85 -3.97
CA ARG A 132 -5.62 -27.95 -4.94
C ARG A 132 -5.94 -26.60 -4.28
N PRO A 133 -6.08 -25.51 -5.05
CA PRO A 133 -6.61 -24.25 -4.52
C PRO A 133 -7.96 -24.48 -3.81
N GLY A 134 -8.09 -23.95 -2.58
CA GLY A 134 -9.27 -24.18 -1.73
C GLY A 134 -9.32 -25.56 -1.04
N GLY A 135 -8.32 -26.41 -1.25
CA GLY A 135 -8.19 -27.72 -0.59
C GLY A 135 -7.99 -27.60 0.92
N ARG A 136 -8.22 -28.70 1.64
CA ARG A 136 -8.17 -28.75 3.11
C ARG A 136 -7.01 -29.63 3.60
N LEU A 137 -6.27 -29.14 4.58
CA LEU A 137 -5.39 -29.95 5.41
C LEU A 137 -6.10 -30.22 6.74
N VAL A 138 -6.38 -31.50 7.02
CA VAL A 138 -7.05 -31.95 8.24
C VAL A 138 -6.02 -32.69 9.10
N LEU A 139 -5.67 -32.13 10.25
CA LEU A 139 -4.69 -32.68 11.18
C LEU A 139 -5.40 -33.03 12.48
N ILE A 140 -5.25 -34.27 12.95
CA ILE A 140 -5.75 -34.73 14.25
C ILE A 140 -4.52 -35.02 15.10
N GLU A 141 -4.28 -34.21 16.11
CA GLU A 141 -3.04 -34.23 16.89
C GLU A 141 -3.35 -34.05 18.39
N GLY A 142 -2.32 -34.07 19.21
CA GLY A 142 -2.44 -33.94 20.65
C GLY A 142 -1.10 -34.01 21.35
N VAL A 143 -1.13 -33.95 22.67
CA VAL A 143 0.02 -34.10 23.56
C VAL A 143 -0.35 -35.08 24.66
N TRP A 144 0.28 -36.26 24.68
CA TRP A 144 0.05 -37.33 25.66
C TRP A 144 1.38 -37.87 26.17
N ASP A 145 1.48 -38.09 27.48
CA ASP A 145 2.69 -38.62 28.16
C ASP A 145 4.00 -37.87 27.81
N GLY A 146 3.92 -36.57 27.52
CA GLY A 146 5.06 -35.73 27.14
C GLY A 146 5.52 -35.88 25.69
N ALA A 147 4.80 -36.61 24.86
CA ALA A 147 4.99 -36.71 23.41
C ALA A 147 3.84 -36.02 22.66
N GLY A 148 4.09 -35.60 21.42
CA GLY A 148 3.09 -34.91 20.59
C GLY A 148 3.50 -33.49 20.21
N ILE A 149 2.54 -32.71 19.71
CA ILE A 149 2.70 -31.30 19.35
C ILE A 149 1.51 -30.51 19.90
N PRO A 150 1.72 -29.40 20.63
CA PRO A 150 0.63 -28.55 21.12
C PRO A 150 -0.14 -27.87 19.97
N ALA A 151 -1.44 -27.62 20.17
CA ALA A 151 -2.26 -26.96 19.14
C ALA A 151 -1.72 -25.58 18.74
N ALA A 152 -1.23 -24.80 19.71
CA ALA A 152 -0.69 -23.47 19.48
C ALA A 152 0.54 -23.48 18.55
N ASP A 153 1.44 -24.44 18.75
CA ASP A 153 2.67 -24.56 17.95
C ASP A 153 2.33 -24.98 16.51
N LEU A 154 1.42 -25.94 16.35
CA LEU A 154 1.00 -26.37 15.02
C LEU A 154 0.19 -25.29 14.29
N MET A 155 -0.67 -24.54 14.99
CA MET A 155 -1.37 -23.39 14.42
C MET A 155 -0.40 -22.29 13.96
N ALA A 156 0.68 -22.04 14.69
CA ALA A 156 1.71 -21.08 14.29
C ALA A 156 2.40 -21.50 12.97
N LEU A 157 2.74 -22.78 12.83
CA LEU A 157 3.29 -23.33 11.58
C LEU A 157 2.31 -23.22 10.41
N LEU A 158 1.03 -23.51 10.63
CA LEU A 158 -0.02 -23.39 9.61
C LEU A 158 -0.28 -21.93 9.20
N GLY A 159 -0.05 -20.99 10.11
CA GLY A 159 -0.19 -19.55 9.87
C GLY A 159 0.74 -19.01 8.76
N GLU A 160 1.84 -19.71 8.45
CA GLU A 160 2.69 -19.39 7.30
C GLU A 160 2.01 -19.66 5.94
N HIS A 161 0.90 -20.42 5.93
CA HIS A 161 0.23 -20.88 4.72
C HIS A 161 -1.20 -20.40 4.60
N THR A 162 -1.90 -20.18 5.71
CA THR A 162 -3.31 -19.77 5.71
C THR A 162 -3.74 -19.14 7.03
N GLU A 163 -4.65 -18.17 6.93
CA GLU A 163 -5.37 -17.60 8.08
C GLU A 163 -6.68 -18.34 8.38
N ARG A 164 -7.10 -19.26 7.48
CA ARG A 164 -8.37 -20.01 7.61
C ARG A 164 -8.13 -21.36 8.28
N ILE A 165 -7.88 -21.31 9.60
CA ILE A 165 -7.68 -22.48 10.45
C ILE A 165 -8.88 -22.63 11.38
N HIS A 166 -9.60 -23.74 11.27
CA HIS A 166 -10.58 -24.14 12.27
C HIS A 166 -9.89 -25.04 13.30
N HIS A 167 -9.93 -24.64 14.58
CA HIS A 167 -9.43 -25.43 15.70
C HIS A 167 -10.60 -26.01 16.49
N GLU A 168 -10.60 -27.33 16.66
CA GLU A 168 -11.60 -28.06 17.44
C GLU A 168 -10.93 -28.88 18.55
N PRO A 169 -11.08 -28.51 19.83
CA PRO A 169 -10.68 -29.35 20.95
C PRO A 169 -11.52 -30.63 21.01
N LEU A 170 -10.87 -31.78 21.17
CA LEU A 170 -11.50 -33.11 21.14
C LEU A 170 -11.42 -33.87 22.46
N SER A 171 -10.60 -33.44 23.43
CA SER A 171 -10.43 -34.12 24.72
C SER A 171 -11.73 -34.31 25.51
N GLY A 172 -12.67 -33.38 25.37
CA GLY A 172 -13.96 -33.41 26.09
C GLY A 172 -14.97 -34.44 25.57
N ASP A 173 -14.74 -35.03 24.40
CA ASP A 173 -15.65 -35.98 23.78
C ASP A 173 -15.10 -37.41 23.89
N SER A 174 -15.40 -38.08 25.01
CA SER A 174 -14.96 -39.46 25.25
C SER A 174 -15.47 -40.46 24.21
N SER A 175 -16.52 -40.10 23.45
CA SER A 175 -17.04 -40.98 22.40
C SER A 175 -16.07 -41.11 21.23
N LEU A 176 -15.17 -40.14 21.01
CA LEU A 176 -14.09 -40.25 20.02
C LEU A 176 -12.99 -41.21 20.45
N TRP A 177 -12.83 -41.44 21.76
CA TRP A 177 -11.66 -42.12 22.31
C TRP A 177 -11.99 -43.49 22.93
N GLY A 178 -13.27 -43.80 23.11
CA GLY A 178 -13.75 -44.98 23.84
C GLY A 178 -13.46 -44.94 25.34
N LYS A 179 -12.82 -43.87 25.83
CA LYS A 179 -12.45 -43.64 27.22
C LYS A 179 -12.42 -42.15 27.51
N LYS A 180 -12.44 -41.79 28.80
CA LYS A 180 -12.16 -40.41 29.20
C LYS A 180 -10.69 -40.10 28.95
N VAL A 181 -10.41 -38.91 28.44
CA VAL A 181 -9.09 -38.39 28.14
C VAL A 181 -8.90 -37.10 28.94
N ASP A 182 -7.78 -36.97 29.63
CA ASP A 182 -7.42 -35.76 30.37
C ASP A 182 -6.22 -35.02 29.73
N ASP A 183 -5.65 -35.57 28.66
CA ASP A 183 -4.59 -34.99 27.83
C ASP A 183 -5.13 -34.14 26.65
N GLU A 184 -4.27 -33.31 26.04
CA GLU A 184 -4.66 -32.43 24.93
C GLU A 184 -4.86 -33.24 23.64
N ARG A 185 -6.05 -33.14 23.03
CA ARG A 185 -6.36 -33.72 21.73
C ARG A 185 -7.20 -32.74 20.94
N TYR A 186 -6.90 -32.56 19.67
CA TYR A 186 -7.54 -31.55 18.84
C TYR A 186 -7.54 -31.93 17.36
N ALA A 187 -8.40 -31.27 16.60
CA ALA A 187 -8.33 -31.23 15.15
C ALA A 187 -8.07 -29.80 14.66
N LEU A 188 -7.23 -29.68 13.63
CA LEU A 188 -7.04 -28.46 12.86
C LEU A 188 -7.48 -28.71 11.41
N VAL A 189 -8.39 -27.88 10.90
CA VAL A 189 -8.80 -27.88 9.50
C VAL A 189 -8.35 -26.57 8.87
N ALA A 190 -7.27 -26.62 8.10
CA ALA A 190 -6.66 -25.47 7.43
C ALA A 190 -7.01 -25.45 5.93
N ARG A 191 -7.39 -24.29 5.38
CA ARG A 191 -7.72 -24.16 3.95
C ARG A 191 -6.58 -23.54 3.15
N ALA A 192 -6.21 -24.15 2.03
CA ALA A 192 -5.21 -23.63 1.08
C ALA A 192 -5.81 -22.51 0.21
N GLU A 193 -6.12 -21.36 0.81
CA GLU A 193 -6.53 -20.13 0.13
C GLU A 193 -5.57 -18.97 0.49
N PRO A 194 -5.20 -18.08 -0.44
CA PRO A 194 -4.46 -16.87 -0.09
C PRO A 194 -5.31 -15.97 0.81
N PRO A 195 -4.72 -15.26 1.80
CA PRO A 195 -5.45 -14.28 2.60
C PRO A 195 -5.99 -13.17 1.68
N HIS A 196 -7.29 -12.86 1.82
CA HIS A 196 -7.87 -11.73 1.11
C HIS A 196 -7.37 -10.45 1.79
N ARG A 197 -6.40 -9.78 1.17
CA ARG A 197 -6.00 -8.43 1.57
C ARG A 197 -7.00 -7.43 1.01
N HIS A 198 -7.36 -6.44 1.79
CA HIS A 198 -8.14 -5.28 1.32
C HIS A 198 -7.37 -4.60 0.19
N THR A 199 -8.06 -4.27 -0.90
CA THR A 199 -7.52 -3.55 -2.06
C THR A 199 -8.41 -2.35 -2.36
N GLU A 200 -7.79 -1.21 -2.61
CA GLU A 200 -8.47 0.01 -3.05
C GLU A 200 -8.02 0.36 -4.45
N VAL A 201 -8.93 0.89 -5.26
CA VAL A 201 -8.57 1.45 -6.56
C VAL A 201 -7.73 2.70 -6.34
N VAL A 202 -6.62 2.81 -7.06
CA VAL A 202 -5.77 3.99 -7.06
C VAL A 202 -6.14 4.87 -8.24
N ASP A 203 -6.69 6.06 -7.98
CA ASP A 203 -6.93 7.06 -9.01
C ASP A 203 -5.89 8.18 -9.00
N VAL A 204 -5.72 8.80 -10.17
CA VAL A 204 -4.77 9.89 -10.41
C VAL A 204 -5.52 11.09 -10.98
N HIS A 205 -5.17 12.28 -10.54
CA HIS A 205 -5.82 13.54 -10.89
C HIS A 205 -4.77 14.58 -11.25
N LEU A 206 -4.93 15.26 -12.38
CA LEU A 206 -4.01 16.28 -12.84
C LEU A 206 -4.53 17.69 -12.55
N ILE A 207 -3.81 18.41 -11.71
CA ILE A 207 -3.92 19.86 -11.52
C ILE A 207 -2.96 20.53 -12.51
N LEU A 208 -3.39 20.66 -13.77
CA LEU A 208 -2.62 21.37 -14.79
C LEU A 208 -2.78 22.89 -14.60
N ARG A 209 -1.67 23.61 -14.36
CA ARG A 209 -1.67 25.03 -14.00
C ARG A 209 -1.32 25.94 -15.17
N ARG A 210 -2.14 26.97 -15.40
CA ARG A 210 -1.79 28.09 -16.30
C ARG A 210 -1.91 29.40 -15.52
N GLY A 211 -0.81 29.85 -14.94
CA GLY A 211 -0.83 31.00 -14.03
C GLY A 211 -1.69 30.71 -12.80
N SER A 212 -2.76 31.48 -12.60
CA SER A 212 -3.74 31.29 -11.52
C SER A 212 -4.79 30.22 -11.80
N ASP A 213 -4.87 29.72 -13.03
CA ASP A 213 -5.99 28.90 -13.49
C ASP A 213 -5.63 27.40 -13.43
N VAL A 214 -6.68 26.56 -13.44
CA VAL A 214 -6.59 25.10 -13.55
C VAL A 214 -7.46 24.60 -14.69
N LEU A 215 -6.98 23.57 -15.40
CA LEU A 215 -7.75 22.92 -16.46
C LEU A 215 -8.80 21.98 -15.86
N LEU A 216 -10.06 22.10 -16.28
CA LEU A 216 -11.14 21.20 -15.91
C LEU A 216 -11.86 20.68 -17.16
N ALA A 217 -12.38 19.45 -17.05
CA ALA A 217 -13.14 18.75 -18.07
C ALA A 217 -14.56 18.46 -17.56
N ARG A 218 -15.59 18.70 -18.39
CA ARG A 218 -16.97 18.32 -18.08
C ARG A 218 -17.23 16.90 -18.55
N ARG A 219 -17.52 16.02 -17.59
CA ARG A 219 -17.80 14.61 -17.84
C ARG A 219 -19.08 14.45 -18.65
N ALA A 220 -19.08 13.57 -19.65
CA ALA A 220 -20.26 13.21 -20.44
C ALA A 220 -20.16 11.74 -20.84
N GLY A 221 -21.26 10.98 -20.89
CA GLY A 221 -21.22 9.60 -21.42
C GLY A 221 -20.35 8.61 -20.64
N THR A 222 -19.97 8.91 -19.39
CA THR A 222 -19.11 8.06 -18.57
C THR A 222 -19.89 7.14 -17.62
N GLY A 223 -21.17 7.41 -17.40
CA GLY A 223 -22.02 6.67 -16.47
C GLY A 223 -21.84 7.04 -14.99
N TYR A 224 -20.88 7.92 -14.67
CA TYR A 224 -20.67 8.45 -13.33
C TYR A 224 -20.37 9.96 -13.38
N ALA A 225 -21.11 10.75 -12.60
CA ALA A 225 -20.91 12.19 -12.49
C ALA A 225 -21.04 12.97 -13.83
N ASP A 226 -21.78 12.44 -14.80
CA ASP A 226 -22.01 13.11 -16.08
C ASP A 226 -22.70 14.48 -15.87
N GLY A 227 -22.22 15.49 -16.60
CA GLY A 227 -22.64 16.89 -16.48
C GLY A 227 -21.80 17.72 -15.50
N LEU A 228 -20.96 17.10 -14.67
CA LEU A 228 -20.12 17.79 -13.69
C LEU A 228 -18.69 17.99 -14.19
N LEU A 229 -18.06 19.08 -13.75
CA LEU A 229 -16.66 19.38 -13.97
C LEU A 229 -15.75 18.54 -13.06
N HIS A 230 -14.62 18.12 -13.60
CA HIS A 230 -13.60 17.32 -12.94
C HIS A 230 -12.21 17.66 -13.49
N ALA A 231 -11.15 17.44 -12.72
CA ALA A 231 -9.79 17.50 -13.24
C ALA A 231 -9.54 16.34 -14.24
N PRO A 232 -8.64 16.46 -15.24
CA PRO A 232 -8.21 15.29 -16.00
C PRO A 232 -7.73 14.18 -15.06
N SER A 233 -8.17 12.95 -15.27
CA SER A 233 -8.01 11.90 -14.26
C SER A 233 -8.27 10.48 -14.78
N GLY A 234 -7.67 9.50 -14.14
CA GLY A 234 -8.08 8.11 -14.33
C GLY A 234 -7.57 7.21 -13.23
N HIS A 235 -7.19 5.99 -13.57
CA HIS A 235 -6.79 4.99 -12.57
C HIS A 235 -5.56 4.21 -13.02
N ALA A 236 -4.76 3.79 -12.05
CA ALA A 236 -3.60 2.96 -12.33
C ALA A 236 -4.03 1.56 -12.77
N GLU A 237 -3.37 1.03 -13.79
CA GLU A 237 -3.54 -0.34 -14.28
C GLU A 237 -2.56 -1.32 -13.60
N ASP A 238 -2.78 -2.62 -13.78
CA ASP A 238 -1.93 -3.67 -13.21
C ASP A 238 -0.48 -3.55 -13.74
N GLY A 239 0.48 -3.44 -12.81
CA GLY A 239 1.90 -3.29 -13.15
C GLY A 239 2.33 -1.85 -13.47
N GLU A 240 1.42 -0.88 -13.35
CA GLU A 240 1.66 0.54 -13.54
C GLU A 240 1.85 1.26 -12.19
N ASP A 241 2.74 2.27 -12.15
CA ASP A 241 2.83 3.17 -10.99
C ASP A 241 1.99 4.44 -11.21
N VAL A 242 1.77 5.21 -10.13
CA VAL A 242 0.92 6.42 -10.18
C VAL A 242 1.43 7.52 -11.10
N ARG A 243 2.73 7.58 -11.40
CA ARG A 243 3.29 8.57 -12.34
C ARG A 243 3.04 8.12 -13.78
N ALA A 244 3.29 6.86 -14.08
CA ALA A 244 3.00 6.26 -15.38
C ALA A 244 1.51 6.38 -15.71
N ALA A 245 0.63 6.07 -14.74
CA ALA A 245 -0.81 6.25 -14.87
C ALA A 245 -1.16 7.70 -15.19
N MET A 246 -0.60 8.68 -14.46
CA MET A 246 -0.92 10.08 -14.71
C MET A 246 -0.45 10.57 -16.09
N VAL A 247 0.72 10.12 -16.56
CA VAL A 247 1.23 10.46 -17.90
C VAL A 247 0.34 9.85 -19.00
N ARG A 248 -0.08 8.59 -18.84
CA ARG A 248 -0.98 7.90 -19.77
C ARG A 248 -2.34 8.60 -19.84
N GLU A 249 -2.98 8.81 -18.69
CA GLU A 249 -4.32 9.42 -18.60
C GLU A 249 -4.30 10.87 -19.14
N ALA A 250 -3.23 11.65 -18.89
CA ALA A 250 -3.08 12.99 -19.49
C ALA A 250 -2.98 12.94 -21.02
N ALA A 251 -2.29 11.94 -21.57
CA ALA A 251 -2.19 11.75 -23.02
C ALA A 251 -3.53 11.30 -23.63
N GLU A 252 -4.25 10.40 -22.94
CA GLU A 252 -5.52 9.83 -23.38
C GLU A 252 -6.67 10.85 -23.32
N GLU A 253 -6.85 11.55 -22.20
CA GLU A 253 -7.99 12.44 -22.00
C GLU A 253 -7.80 13.82 -22.64
N ILE A 254 -6.61 14.41 -22.47
CA ILE A 254 -6.34 15.81 -22.87
C ILE A 254 -5.27 15.96 -23.96
N GLY A 255 -4.74 14.85 -24.48
CA GLY A 255 -3.77 14.87 -25.58
C GLY A 255 -2.42 15.50 -25.23
N VAL A 256 -2.06 15.59 -23.94
CA VAL A 256 -0.81 16.17 -23.43
C VAL A 256 0.14 15.06 -23.00
N THR A 257 1.33 15.01 -23.60
CA THR A 257 2.42 14.14 -23.14
C THR A 257 3.27 14.89 -22.13
N LEU A 258 3.20 14.45 -20.87
CA LEU A 258 4.01 14.97 -19.76
C LEU A 258 5.31 14.18 -19.63
N ASP A 259 6.40 14.86 -19.30
CA ASP A 259 7.60 14.21 -18.78
C ASP A 259 7.33 13.82 -17.31
N PRO A 260 7.65 12.58 -16.88
CA PRO A 260 7.49 12.17 -15.48
C PRO A 260 8.14 13.11 -14.45
N ASP A 261 9.20 13.83 -14.82
CA ASP A 261 9.89 14.79 -13.95
C ASP A 261 9.15 16.15 -13.84
N GLU A 262 8.16 16.41 -14.70
CA GLU A 262 7.27 17.57 -14.61
C GLU A 262 6.18 17.39 -13.53
N LEU A 263 5.90 16.15 -13.13
CA LEU A 263 4.85 15.82 -12.16
C LEU A 263 5.30 16.04 -10.71
N ARG A 264 4.56 16.86 -9.98
CA ARG A 264 4.77 17.12 -8.55
C ARG A 264 3.56 16.62 -7.76
N VAL A 265 3.77 15.81 -6.72
CA VAL A 265 2.65 15.37 -5.87
C VAL A 265 2.12 16.58 -5.08
N ALA A 266 0.87 16.96 -5.33
CA ALA A 266 0.19 18.04 -4.64
C ALA A 266 -0.39 17.58 -3.30
N LEU A 267 -1.16 16.49 -3.33
CA LEU A 267 -1.76 15.85 -2.17
C LEU A 267 -2.18 14.41 -2.49
N VAL A 268 -2.42 13.64 -1.42
CA VAL A 268 -3.03 12.31 -1.48
C VAL A 268 -4.34 12.35 -0.70
N MET A 269 -5.40 11.81 -1.28
CA MET A 269 -6.73 11.79 -0.68
C MET A 269 -7.31 10.40 -0.70
N GLN A 270 -7.64 9.85 0.48
CA GLN A 270 -8.56 8.71 0.50
C GLN A 270 -9.98 9.23 0.32
N HIS A 271 -10.70 8.71 -0.66
CA HIS A 271 -12.07 9.15 -0.91
C HIS A 271 -13.05 8.01 -1.15
N ARG A 272 -14.32 8.29 -0.88
CA ARG A 272 -15.43 7.39 -1.15
C ARG A 272 -16.61 8.22 -1.66
N GLY A 273 -17.12 7.88 -2.84
CA GLY A 273 -18.38 8.42 -3.36
C GLY A 273 -19.61 7.67 -2.80
N PRO A 274 -20.83 8.24 -2.92
CA PRO A 274 -22.06 7.61 -2.43
C PRO A 274 -22.28 6.23 -3.07
N GLY A 275 -22.50 5.19 -2.26
CA GLY A 275 -22.64 3.81 -2.74
C GLY A 275 -21.37 3.20 -3.38
N GLY A 276 -20.25 3.94 -3.38
CA GLY A 276 -18.97 3.51 -3.94
C GLY A 276 -18.09 2.76 -2.94
N SER A 277 -17.07 2.10 -3.48
CA SER A 277 -15.96 1.57 -2.67
C SER A 277 -14.91 2.65 -2.41
N PRO A 278 -14.16 2.58 -1.29
CA PRO A 278 -13.05 3.49 -1.03
C PRO A 278 -11.97 3.43 -2.12
N ARG A 279 -11.33 4.57 -2.34
CA ARG A 279 -10.28 4.79 -3.33
C ARG A 279 -9.15 5.64 -2.77
N MET A 280 -7.98 5.49 -3.35
CA MET A 280 -6.80 6.29 -3.04
C MET A 280 -6.46 7.22 -4.21
N GLY A 281 -6.77 8.51 -4.07
CA GLY A 281 -6.57 9.53 -5.09
C GLY A 281 -5.27 10.29 -4.94
N TRP A 282 -4.45 10.26 -5.98
CA TRP A 282 -3.20 11.00 -6.10
C TRP A 282 -3.41 12.23 -6.98
N PHE A 283 -3.25 13.41 -6.41
CA PHE A 283 -3.31 14.65 -7.16
C PHE A 283 -1.89 15.08 -7.52
N PHE A 284 -1.61 15.19 -8.80
CA PHE A 284 -0.37 15.70 -9.34
C PHE A 284 -0.57 17.12 -9.86
N GLU A 285 0.41 17.96 -9.65
CA GLU A 285 0.51 19.29 -10.24
C GLU A 285 1.54 19.26 -11.37
N ALA A 286 1.21 19.92 -12.48
CA ALA A 286 2.13 20.20 -13.57
C ALA A 286 1.85 21.61 -14.14
N ASP A 287 2.88 22.25 -14.68
CA ASP A 287 2.76 23.55 -15.32
C ASP A 287 2.39 23.41 -16.80
N HIS A 288 1.49 24.26 -17.29
CA HIS A 288 1.10 24.28 -18.69
C HIS A 288 2.26 24.72 -19.58
N ASP A 289 2.60 23.88 -20.55
CA ASP A 289 3.51 24.21 -21.64
C ASP A 289 2.71 24.68 -22.87
N PRO A 290 2.87 25.95 -23.31
CA PRO A 290 2.23 26.46 -24.52
C PRO A 290 2.60 25.70 -25.81
N ALA A 291 3.73 24.98 -25.82
CA ALA A 291 4.12 24.14 -26.96
C ALA A 291 3.31 22.84 -27.05
N ARG A 292 2.63 22.43 -25.96
CA ARG A 292 1.81 21.22 -25.84
C ARG A 292 0.41 21.58 -25.31
N PRO A 293 -0.41 22.29 -26.09
CA PRO A 293 -1.73 22.73 -25.62
C PRO A 293 -2.68 21.54 -25.41
N PRO A 294 -3.45 21.51 -24.31
CA PRO A 294 -4.43 20.47 -24.08
C PRO A 294 -5.58 20.57 -25.10
N ARG A 295 -6.14 19.42 -25.47
CA ARG A 295 -7.30 19.28 -26.34
C ARG A 295 -8.17 18.14 -25.85
N ASN A 296 -9.48 18.21 -26.05
CA ASN A 296 -10.36 17.09 -25.75
C ASN A 296 -10.03 15.91 -26.70
N ALA A 297 -9.38 14.87 -26.16
CA ALA A 297 -8.99 13.68 -26.92
C ALA A 297 -10.03 12.54 -26.81
N GLU A 298 -11.00 12.67 -25.89
CA GLU A 298 -12.11 11.73 -25.70
C GLU A 298 -13.47 12.45 -25.80
N PRO A 299 -13.89 12.87 -27.00
CA PRO A 299 -15.12 13.66 -27.19
C PRO A 299 -16.40 12.93 -26.77
N ASP A 300 -16.38 11.60 -26.71
CA ASP A 300 -17.50 10.79 -26.23
C ASP A 300 -17.62 10.79 -24.69
N LYS A 301 -16.52 11.12 -23.99
CA LYS A 301 -16.42 11.13 -22.53
C LYS A 301 -16.35 12.54 -21.90
N CYS A 302 -16.12 13.56 -22.73
CA CYS A 302 -15.88 14.93 -22.31
C CYS A 302 -16.62 15.92 -23.24
N SER A 303 -17.45 16.79 -22.68
CA SER A 303 -18.24 17.77 -23.45
C SER A 303 -17.68 19.20 -23.41
N GLU A 304 -16.79 19.50 -22.47
CA GLU A 304 -16.17 20.81 -22.28
C GLU A 304 -14.77 20.61 -21.67
N LEU A 305 -13.78 21.37 -22.14
CA LEU A 305 -12.43 21.39 -21.59
C LEU A 305 -11.94 22.84 -21.58
N ASP A 306 -11.82 23.45 -20.40
CA ASP A 306 -11.47 24.87 -20.28
C ASP A 306 -10.69 25.18 -19.00
N TRP A 307 -10.19 26.42 -18.92
CA TRP A 307 -9.41 26.95 -17.82
C TRP A 307 -10.27 27.75 -16.86
N PHE A 308 -10.18 27.41 -15.58
CA PHE A 308 -10.98 28.03 -14.52
C PHE A 308 -10.07 28.65 -13.46
N PRO A 309 -10.40 29.84 -12.91
CA PRO A 309 -9.63 30.43 -11.83
C PRO A 309 -9.66 29.52 -10.59
N LEU A 310 -8.48 29.15 -10.07
CA LEU A 310 -8.39 28.27 -8.89
C LEU A 310 -9.03 28.90 -7.64
N ASP A 311 -9.04 30.24 -7.56
CA ASP A 311 -9.63 30.97 -6.44
C ASP A 311 -11.16 31.14 -6.56
N ALA A 312 -11.74 30.81 -7.71
CA ALA A 312 -13.17 30.93 -8.01
C ALA A 312 -13.68 29.71 -8.81
N LEU A 313 -13.46 28.51 -8.26
CA LEU A 313 -13.89 27.26 -8.88
C LEU A 313 -15.43 27.17 -9.01
N PRO A 314 -15.96 26.64 -10.13
CA PRO A 314 -17.40 26.44 -10.33
C PRO A 314 -18.03 25.48 -9.32
N ASP A 315 -19.31 25.65 -9.03
CA ASP A 315 -20.03 24.79 -8.07
C ASP A 315 -20.49 23.45 -8.68
N ASP A 316 -20.63 23.37 -10.00
CA ASP A 316 -21.04 22.19 -10.75
C ASP A 316 -19.90 21.18 -10.95
N MET A 317 -19.15 20.90 -9.88
CA MET A 317 -18.03 19.97 -9.85
C MET A 317 -18.38 18.66 -9.14
N VAL A 318 -17.60 17.61 -9.41
CA VAL A 318 -17.61 16.40 -8.58
C VAL A 318 -17.06 16.72 -7.20
N ALA A 319 -17.77 16.30 -6.14
CA ALA A 319 -17.48 16.70 -4.77
C ALA A 319 -16.05 16.39 -4.30
N TYR A 320 -15.55 15.18 -4.53
CA TYR A 320 -14.19 14.81 -4.11
C TYR A 320 -13.13 15.55 -4.94
N CYS A 321 -13.37 15.80 -6.23
CA CYS A 321 -12.45 16.59 -7.06
C CYS A 321 -12.36 18.03 -6.56
N ARG A 322 -13.52 18.63 -6.21
CA ARG A 322 -13.57 19.96 -5.61
C ARG A 322 -12.82 19.99 -4.27
N ALA A 323 -13.04 19.00 -3.42
CA ALA A 323 -12.33 18.85 -2.15
C ALA A 323 -10.80 18.73 -2.33
N GLY A 324 -10.35 17.98 -3.35
CA GLY A 324 -8.94 17.89 -3.72
C GLY A 324 -8.36 19.25 -4.10
N LEU A 325 -9.00 19.99 -5.00
CA LEU A 325 -8.53 21.32 -5.41
C LEU A 325 -8.53 22.34 -4.26
N ASP A 326 -9.55 22.32 -3.40
CA ASP A 326 -9.61 23.15 -2.19
C ASP A 326 -8.49 22.77 -1.21
N GLY A 327 -8.22 21.48 -1.03
CA GLY A 327 -7.10 20.97 -0.23
C GLY A 327 -5.74 21.40 -0.77
N TYR A 328 -5.55 21.33 -2.09
CA TYR A 328 -4.35 21.81 -2.78
C TYR A 328 -4.13 23.31 -2.54
N ARG A 329 -5.17 24.14 -2.72
CA ARG A 329 -5.13 25.58 -2.44
C ARG A 329 -4.80 25.90 -0.97
N ALA A 330 -5.28 25.07 -0.06
CA ALA A 330 -5.00 25.17 1.38
C ALA A 330 -3.68 24.51 1.79
N GLU A 331 -2.83 24.12 0.82
CA GLU A 331 -1.52 23.47 1.01
C GLU A 331 -1.57 22.20 1.87
N GLN A 332 -2.71 21.51 1.87
CA GLN A 332 -2.86 20.21 2.53
C GLN A 332 -2.13 19.13 1.73
N ARG A 333 -1.51 18.18 2.43
CA ARG A 333 -0.80 17.05 1.80
C ARG A 333 -1.59 15.74 1.87
N PHE A 334 -2.44 15.58 2.89
CA PHE A 334 -3.23 14.39 3.11
C PHE A 334 -4.66 14.78 3.46
N LEU A 335 -5.64 14.20 2.77
CA LEU A 335 -7.06 14.43 3.03
C LEU A 335 -7.84 13.11 3.09
N ILE A 336 -8.94 13.13 3.85
CA ILE A 336 -10.01 12.15 3.73
C ILE A 336 -11.22 12.88 3.17
N HIS A 337 -11.88 12.31 2.17
CA HIS A 337 -13.16 12.79 1.69
C HIS A 337 -14.18 11.64 1.64
N TRP A 338 -15.06 11.58 2.63
CA TRP A 338 -15.89 10.40 2.84
C TRP A 338 -17.38 10.70 2.73
N HIS A 339 -17.99 10.31 1.61
CA HIS A 339 -19.45 10.40 1.46
C HIS A 339 -20.16 9.23 2.15
N GLU A 340 -21.30 9.56 2.74
CA GLU A 340 -22.35 8.62 3.10
C GLU A 340 -23.21 8.32 1.87
N ASP A 341 -23.97 7.23 1.90
CA ASP A 341 -24.75 6.79 0.73
C ASP A 341 -25.90 7.74 0.37
N ALA A 342 -26.28 8.62 1.30
CA ALA A 342 -27.29 9.66 1.08
C ALA A 342 -26.72 10.97 0.51
N ASP A 343 -25.38 11.13 0.45
CA ASP A 343 -24.76 12.35 -0.08
C ASP A 343 -24.87 12.41 -1.61
N THR A 344 -24.71 13.61 -2.17
CA THR A 344 -24.71 13.83 -3.61
C THR A 344 -23.32 13.63 -4.20
N VAL A 345 -23.23 13.15 -5.45
CA VAL A 345 -21.94 13.12 -6.19
C VAL A 345 -21.45 14.53 -6.52
N ALA A 346 -22.37 15.45 -6.81
CA ALA A 346 -22.09 16.85 -7.05
C ALA A 346 -21.66 17.57 -5.76
N TYR A 347 -20.73 18.50 -5.89
CA TYR A 347 -20.40 19.46 -4.86
C TYR A 347 -21.62 20.34 -4.52
N ALA A 348 -21.80 20.60 -3.23
CA ALA A 348 -22.83 21.48 -2.71
C ALA A 348 -22.17 22.53 -1.79
N PRO A 349 -22.14 23.83 -2.16
CA PRO A 349 -21.48 24.88 -1.39
C PRO A 349 -21.95 24.97 0.07
N GLU A 350 -23.26 24.82 0.26
CA GLU A 350 -23.94 24.85 1.56
C GLU A 350 -24.15 23.44 2.16
N GLY A 351 -23.54 22.41 1.56
CA GLY A 351 -23.64 21.02 1.99
C GLY A 351 -22.73 20.69 3.18
N ILE A 352 -22.89 19.48 3.71
CA ILE A 352 -21.99 18.95 4.74
C ILE A 352 -20.59 18.79 4.14
N ARG A 353 -19.58 19.43 4.74
CA ARG A 353 -18.19 19.23 4.33
C ARG A 353 -17.71 17.85 4.76
N ARG A 354 -17.50 16.97 3.78
CA ARG A 354 -16.98 15.61 3.98
C ARG A 354 -15.45 15.53 3.89
N ALA A 355 -14.78 16.63 3.53
CA ALA A 355 -13.33 16.75 3.48
C ALA A 355 -12.74 17.03 4.87
N VAL A 356 -11.83 16.17 5.32
CA VAL A 356 -11.09 16.29 6.58
C VAL A 356 -9.59 16.23 6.26
N PRO A 357 -8.84 17.33 6.48
CA PRO A 357 -7.39 17.30 6.35
C PRO A 357 -6.78 16.40 7.43
N LEU A 358 -5.80 15.59 7.04
CA LEU A 358 -4.98 14.82 7.97
C LEU A 358 -3.69 15.64 8.22
N PRO A 359 -3.56 16.28 9.39
CA PRO A 359 -2.42 17.14 9.66
C PRO A 359 -1.14 16.30 9.68
N VAL A 360 -0.16 16.73 8.89
CA VAL A 360 1.23 16.32 9.12
C VAL A 360 1.67 16.97 10.43
N ALA A 361 2.53 16.30 11.21
CA ALA A 361 3.03 16.83 12.48
C ALA A 361 3.35 18.33 12.36
N ALA A 362 2.85 19.13 13.31
CA ALA A 362 3.05 20.57 13.29
C ALA A 362 4.53 20.88 13.04
N GLY A 363 4.81 21.80 12.11
CA GLY A 363 6.18 22.20 11.81
C GLY A 363 6.93 22.52 13.12
N PRO A 364 8.19 22.11 13.28
CA PRO A 364 8.94 22.35 14.51
C PRO A 364 8.89 23.84 14.86
N THR A 365 8.63 24.16 16.14
CA THR A 365 8.71 25.54 16.65
C THR A 365 10.10 26.10 16.40
N GLY A 366 10.21 27.37 15.99
CA GLY A 366 11.49 28.05 15.75
C GLY A 366 11.90 28.20 14.29
N ARG A 367 11.01 27.89 13.34
CA ARG A 367 11.18 28.29 11.93
C ARG A 367 11.04 29.80 11.75
N VAL A 368 11.73 30.34 10.76
CA VAL A 368 11.55 31.74 10.34
C VAL A 368 10.18 31.89 9.71
N HIS A 369 9.32 32.78 10.22
CA HIS A 369 8.02 33.06 9.61
C HIS A 369 8.13 34.06 8.46
N HIS A 370 8.89 35.14 8.65
CA HIS A 370 9.16 36.11 7.61
C HIS A 370 10.46 36.85 7.89
N ILE A 371 11.02 37.44 6.83
CA ILE A 371 12.16 38.34 6.89
C ILE A 371 11.74 39.64 6.22
N GLU A 372 11.95 40.76 6.91
CA GLU A 372 11.66 42.08 6.37
C GLU A 372 12.95 42.84 6.11
N LEU A 373 13.10 43.31 4.87
CA LEU A 373 14.23 44.07 4.38
C LEU A 373 13.79 45.50 4.14
N TRP A 374 14.35 46.44 4.91
CA TRP A 374 14.13 47.85 4.65
C TRP A 374 15.01 48.33 3.51
N VAL A 375 14.37 48.85 2.48
CA VAL A 375 15.01 49.24 1.21
C VAL A 375 14.85 50.74 0.96
N PRO A 376 15.83 51.40 0.33
CA PRO A 376 15.77 52.84 0.07
C PRO A 376 14.80 53.21 -1.07
N ASP A 377 14.57 52.27 -1.99
CA ASP A 377 13.68 52.41 -3.14
C ASP A 377 12.96 51.08 -3.37
N LEU A 378 11.64 51.08 -3.24
CA LEU A 378 10.82 49.87 -3.38
C LEU A 378 10.78 49.37 -4.83
N ALA A 379 10.82 50.26 -5.83
CA ALA A 379 10.72 49.86 -7.23
C ALA A 379 12.01 49.18 -7.71
N GLU A 380 13.16 49.69 -7.27
CA GLU A 380 14.46 49.04 -7.49
C GLU A 380 14.52 47.69 -6.75
N ALA A 381 14.11 47.65 -5.48
CA ALA A 381 14.06 46.40 -4.73
C ALA A 381 13.12 45.35 -5.37
N ASP A 382 11.95 45.76 -5.88
CA ASP A 382 11.03 44.87 -6.59
C ASP A 382 11.68 44.29 -7.86
N ALA A 383 12.42 45.11 -8.61
CA ALA A 383 13.14 44.66 -9.80
C ALA A 383 14.29 43.70 -9.47
N GLU A 384 15.05 43.96 -8.41
CA GLU A 384 16.23 43.18 -8.02
C GLU A 384 15.91 41.90 -7.24
N TRP A 385 15.04 41.99 -6.24
CA TRP A 385 14.62 40.82 -5.45
C TRP A 385 13.59 40.00 -6.19
N GLY A 386 12.67 40.64 -6.92
CA GLY A 386 11.54 39.95 -7.54
C GLY A 386 11.94 38.92 -8.59
N TRP A 387 12.93 39.23 -9.44
CA TRP A 387 13.41 38.25 -10.41
C TRP A 387 14.13 37.09 -9.70
N LEU A 388 15.02 37.40 -8.75
CA LEU A 388 15.84 36.39 -8.08
C LEU A 388 14.97 35.44 -7.26
N LEU A 389 14.10 36.00 -6.41
CA LEU A 389 13.16 35.22 -5.60
C LEU A 389 12.20 34.42 -6.49
N GLY A 390 11.78 34.97 -7.63
CA GLY A 390 10.97 34.26 -8.63
C GLY A 390 11.69 33.04 -9.22
N GLU A 391 12.95 33.17 -9.62
CA GLU A 391 13.76 32.04 -10.13
C GLU A 391 14.03 31.01 -9.02
N LEU A 392 14.10 31.45 -7.76
CA LEU A 392 14.17 30.58 -6.59
C LEU A 392 12.80 29.98 -6.20
N GLY A 393 11.74 30.24 -6.97
CA GLY A 393 10.41 29.64 -6.78
C GLY A 393 9.54 30.30 -5.71
N HIS A 394 9.87 31.51 -5.27
CA HIS A 394 8.94 32.32 -4.47
C HIS A 394 7.90 32.97 -5.38
N VAL A 395 6.66 33.02 -4.92
CA VAL A 395 5.56 33.68 -5.63
C VAL A 395 5.26 35.05 -5.00
N PRO A 396 4.94 36.09 -5.79
CA PRO A 396 4.44 37.35 -5.24
C PRO A 396 3.24 37.10 -4.31
N TYR A 397 3.25 37.71 -3.12
CA TYR A 397 2.26 37.44 -2.07
C TYR A 397 1.44 38.67 -1.69
N GLN A 398 2.03 39.68 -1.07
CA GLN A 398 1.33 40.91 -0.68
C GLN A 398 1.98 42.14 -1.33
N ARG A 399 1.17 43.19 -1.52
CA ARG A 399 1.63 44.48 -2.03
C ARG A 399 0.82 45.62 -1.40
N TRP A 400 1.51 46.64 -0.94
CA TRP A 400 0.94 47.89 -0.43
C TRP A 400 1.75 49.09 -0.95
N ALA A 401 1.41 50.30 -0.50
CA ALA A 401 2.03 51.54 -0.99
C ALA A 401 3.56 51.53 -0.84
N ASP A 402 4.03 51.08 0.33
CA ASP A 402 5.44 51.16 0.72
C ASP A 402 6.11 49.79 0.83
N GLY A 403 5.47 48.71 0.38
CA GLY A 403 6.10 47.39 0.44
C GLY A 403 5.49 46.30 -0.41
N ARG A 404 6.24 45.22 -0.52
CA ARG A 404 5.91 44.04 -1.32
C ARG A 404 6.54 42.79 -0.70
N SER A 405 5.89 41.63 -0.87
CA SER A 405 6.42 40.36 -0.37
C SER A 405 6.35 39.22 -1.39
N TRP A 406 7.21 38.22 -1.17
CA TRP A 406 7.27 36.97 -1.93
C TRP A 406 7.29 35.77 -0.98
N ARG A 407 6.37 34.84 -1.18
CA ARG A 407 6.15 33.68 -0.30
C ARG A 407 6.69 32.40 -0.92
N ARG A 408 7.24 31.53 -0.06
CA ARG A 408 7.58 30.14 -0.39
C ARG A 408 7.26 29.25 0.81
N GLY A 409 6.22 28.43 0.67
CA GLY A 409 5.66 27.65 1.78
C GLY A 409 5.13 28.55 2.90
N ASP A 410 5.50 28.23 4.14
CA ASP A 410 5.10 28.93 5.36
C ASP A 410 5.87 30.24 5.62
N SER A 411 6.85 30.56 4.79
CA SER A 411 7.78 31.68 4.98
C SER A 411 7.69 32.70 3.85
N TYR A 412 7.91 33.99 4.14
CA TYR A 412 7.99 35.03 3.10
C TYR A 412 9.06 36.08 3.36
N VAL A 413 9.54 36.70 2.29
CA VAL A 413 10.48 37.83 2.32
C VAL A 413 9.71 39.09 1.94
N VAL A 414 9.92 40.17 2.69
CA VAL A 414 9.33 41.49 2.48
C VAL A 414 10.43 42.47 2.08
N ALA A 415 10.18 43.29 1.07
CA ALA A 415 10.89 44.53 0.84
C ALA A 415 9.97 45.71 1.20
N GLU A 416 10.42 46.56 2.12
CA GLU A 416 9.66 47.72 2.61
C GLU A 416 10.48 49.01 2.53
N GLN A 417 9.93 50.04 1.91
CA GLN A 417 10.50 51.39 1.91
C GLN A 417 9.99 52.17 3.12
N SER A 418 10.53 51.85 4.30
CA SER A 418 10.07 52.44 5.55
C SER A 418 10.46 53.92 5.69
N PRO A 419 9.56 54.82 6.15
CA PRO A 419 9.91 56.19 6.48
C PRO A 419 10.88 56.30 7.68
N ALA A 420 11.05 55.21 8.44
CA ALA A 420 11.98 55.13 9.56
C ALA A 420 13.40 54.70 9.15
N LEU A 421 13.67 54.52 7.85
CA LEU A 421 14.98 54.10 7.35
C LEU A 421 16.06 55.15 7.68
N ALA A 422 17.00 54.76 8.54
CA ALA A 422 18.05 55.65 9.04
C ALA A 422 19.26 55.81 8.09
N ALA A 423 19.46 54.86 7.17
CA ALA A 423 20.57 54.87 6.22
C ALA A 423 20.10 54.34 4.86
N ARG A 424 20.57 54.96 3.77
CA ARG A 424 20.15 54.60 2.40
C ARG A 424 20.76 53.30 1.89
N THR A 425 21.84 52.82 2.48
CA THR A 425 22.52 51.58 2.08
C THR A 425 22.70 50.67 3.27
N HIS A 426 22.48 49.37 3.04
CA HIS A 426 22.82 48.33 3.99
C HIS A 426 24.34 48.11 4.01
N ASP A 427 24.92 48.01 5.21
CA ASP A 427 26.35 47.73 5.42
C ASP A 427 26.47 46.38 6.13
N ARG A 428 26.61 45.32 5.33
CA ARG A 428 26.72 43.94 5.79
C ARG A 428 27.89 43.67 6.74
N LEU A 429 28.87 44.57 6.82
CA LEU A 429 30.04 44.41 7.68
C LEU A 429 29.79 44.92 9.11
N ARG A 430 28.63 45.55 9.38
CA ARG A 430 28.23 45.97 10.72
C ARG A 430 27.48 44.87 11.46
N PRO A 431 27.42 44.93 12.80
CA PRO A 431 26.51 44.08 13.58
C PRO A 431 25.06 44.24 13.06
N GLY A 432 24.43 43.12 12.69
CA GLY A 432 23.10 43.11 12.06
C GLY A 432 22.94 41.90 11.13
N LEU A 433 22.13 42.07 10.08
CA LEU A 433 22.04 41.11 8.98
C LEU A 433 23.32 41.19 8.14
N ASN A 434 23.98 40.05 7.90
CA ASN A 434 25.15 39.99 7.02
C ASN A 434 24.77 39.57 5.59
N HIS A 435 24.03 38.47 5.46
CA HIS A 435 23.51 38.00 4.17
C HIS A 435 22.27 37.12 4.37
N LEU A 436 21.57 36.84 3.29
CA LEU A 436 20.52 35.82 3.21
C LEU A 436 20.99 34.65 2.33
N ALA A 437 20.92 33.43 2.85
CA ALA A 437 21.33 32.23 2.12
C ALA A 437 20.12 31.45 1.58
N PHE A 438 20.21 30.98 0.34
CA PHE A 438 19.19 30.19 -0.34
C PHE A 438 19.80 28.95 -0.98
N HIS A 439 19.07 27.83 -0.88
CA HIS A 439 19.38 26.65 -1.68
C HIS A 439 18.91 26.82 -3.11
N VAL A 440 19.79 26.45 -4.04
CA VAL A 440 19.53 26.35 -5.47
C VAL A 440 19.48 24.87 -5.85
N ARG A 441 18.60 24.52 -6.80
CA ARG A 441 18.32 23.13 -7.20
C ARG A 441 19.58 22.35 -7.56
N ASP A 442 20.43 22.95 -8.38
CA ASP A 442 21.60 22.32 -8.96
C ASP A 442 22.63 23.38 -9.39
N ARG A 443 23.83 22.92 -9.77
CA ARG A 443 24.96 23.78 -10.17
C ARG A 443 24.68 24.54 -11.46
N VAL A 444 23.97 23.93 -12.41
CA VAL A 444 23.62 24.55 -13.69
C VAL A 444 22.71 25.77 -13.47
N THR A 445 21.72 25.61 -12.60
CA THR A 445 20.81 26.69 -12.20
C THR A 445 21.58 27.80 -11.49
N LEU A 446 22.51 27.45 -10.59
CA LEU A 446 23.35 28.45 -9.90
C LEU A 446 24.19 29.25 -10.90
N ASP A 447 24.90 28.59 -11.81
CA ASP A 447 25.74 29.25 -12.80
C ASP A 447 24.91 30.18 -13.71
N ALA A 448 23.69 29.76 -14.08
CA ALA A 448 22.76 30.58 -14.87
C ALA A 448 22.29 31.83 -14.11
N LEU A 449 22.00 31.72 -12.81
CA LEU A 449 21.65 32.86 -11.95
C LEU A 449 22.82 33.86 -11.86
N VAL A 450 24.03 33.37 -11.63
CA VAL A 450 25.25 34.19 -11.55
C VAL A 450 25.50 34.94 -12.86
N ALA A 451 25.32 34.28 -14.00
CA ALA A 451 25.52 34.91 -15.31
C ALA A 451 24.53 36.06 -15.58
N ARG A 452 23.28 35.96 -15.07
CA ARG A 452 22.22 36.96 -15.25
C ARG A 452 22.27 38.10 -14.23
N ALA A 453 22.85 37.85 -13.06
CA ALA A 453 22.86 38.76 -11.92
C ALA A 453 23.33 40.21 -12.25
N PRO A 454 24.43 40.44 -13.00
CA PRO A 454 24.89 41.80 -13.33
C PRO A 454 23.88 42.64 -14.10
N GLY A 455 23.09 42.02 -14.98
CA GLY A 455 22.03 42.69 -15.73
C GLY A 455 20.76 42.97 -14.93
N ARG A 456 20.71 42.56 -13.66
CA ARG A 456 19.54 42.59 -12.79
C ARG A 456 19.83 43.23 -11.42
N GLY A 457 20.85 44.08 -11.34
CA GLY A 457 21.19 44.85 -10.13
C GLY A 457 22.05 44.10 -9.11
N TRP A 458 22.60 42.94 -9.46
CA TRP A 458 23.41 42.12 -8.55
C TRP A 458 24.85 41.98 -9.04
N ARG A 459 25.82 42.15 -8.14
CA ARG A 459 27.26 42.01 -8.43
C ARG A 459 27.82 40.76 -7.74
N LEU A 460 28.57 39.96 -8.48
CA LEU A 460 29.31 38.82 -7.91
C LEU A 460 30.44 39.31 -6.98
N LEU A 461 30.43 38.79 -5.76
CA LEU A 461 31.52 38.93 -4.79
C LEU A 461 32.52 37.78 -4.95
N PHE A 462 33.79 38.10 -4.64
CA PHE A 462 34.90 37.14 -4.68
C PHE A 462 35.08 36.38 -6.01
N PRO A 463 35.13 37.08 -7.17
CA PRO A 463 35.20 36.44 -8.48
C PRO A 463 36.38 35.46 -8.62
N ASP A 464 37.53 35.78 -8.01
CA ASP A 464 38.74 34.93 -8.06
C ASP A 464 38.61 33.61 -7.29
N ARG A 465 37.59 33.47 -6.46
CA ARG A 465 37.33 32.28 -5.63
C ARG A 465 36.00 31.60 -5.96
N HIS A 466 35.15 32.21 -6.78
CA HIS A 466 33.88 31.62 -7.20
C HIS A 466 34.15 30.36 -8.06
N PRO A 467 33.40 29.26 -7.88
CA PRO A 467 32.24 29.05 -7.00
C PRO A 467 32.58 28.48 -5.61
N TYR A 468 33.84 28.49 -5.18
CA TYR A 468 34.31 27.88 -3.93
C TYR A 468 34.75 28.90 -2.89
N ALA A 469 34.14 30.08 -2.88
CA ALA A 469 34.51 31.17 -1.96
C ALA A 469 34.24 30.82 -0.48
N GLY A 470 33.33 29.88 -0.22
CA GLY A 470 33.04 29.30 1.11
C GLY A 470 33.84 28.04 1.46
N GLY A 471 34.73 27.55 0.57
CA GLY A 471 35.56 26.37 0.78
C GLY A 471 35.42 25.31 -0.32
N SER A 472 36.34 24.33 -0.35
CA SER A 472 36.46 23.35 -1.44
C SER A 472 35.29 22.36 -1.56
N GLY A 473 34.42 22.27 -0.55
CA GLY A 473 33.20 21.44 -0.56
C GLY A 473 31.91 22.25 -0.70
N HIS A 474 31.99 23.55 -0.95
CA HIS A 474 30.83 24.46 -0.91
C HIS A 474 30.68 25.19 -2.25
N TYR A 475 29.79 24.69 -3.11
CA TYR A 475 29.53 25.27 -4.42
C TYR A 475 28.50 26.40 -4.28
N ALA A 476 28.98 27.64 -4.18
CA ALA A 476 28.13 28.79 -3.88
C ALA A 476 28.52 30.06 -4.64
N ALA A 477 27.54 30.95 -4.80
CA ALA A 477 27.75 32.31 -5.27
C ALA A 477 27.31 33.31 -4.19
N TYR A 478 28.13 34.34 -4.00
CA TYR A 478 27.85 35.46 -3.12
C TYR A 478 27.58 36.67 -4.00
N LEU A 479 26.36 37.21 -3.97
CA LEU A 479 25.96 38.34 -4.79
C LEU A 479 25.56 39.51 -3.90
N GLU A 480 25.90 40.73 -4.30
CA GLU A 480 25.53 41.95 -3.58
C GLU A 480 24.69 42.87 -4.49
N ASN A 481 23.55 43.35 -3.99
CA ASN A 481 22.70 44.25 -4.77
C ASN A 481 23.08 45.73 -4.61
N THR A 482 22.40 46.62 -5.33
CA THR A 482 22.66 48.07 -5.30
C THR A 482 22.43 48.69 -3.92
N ALA A 483 21.50 48.15 -3.13
CA ALA A 483 21.22 48.58 -1.77
C ALA A 483 22.22 48.02 -0.73
N GLY A 484 23.17 47.16 -1.11
CA GLY A 484 24.22 46.61 -0.26
C GLY A 484 23.87 45.31 0.47
N PHE A 485 22.73 44.68 0.15
CA PHE A 485 22.36 43.36 0.67
C PHE A 485 23.14 42.27 -0.05
N GLU A 486 23.68 41.32 0.73
CA GLU A 486 24.32 40.13 0.21
C GLU A 486 23.35 38.94 0.22
N VAL A 487 23.37 38.16 -0.85
CA VAL A 487 22.76 36.82 -0.90
C VAL A 487 23.82 35.77 -1.16
N GLU A 488 23.67 34.63 -0.49
CA GLU A 488 24.42 33.41 -0.74
C GLU A 488 23.51 32.40 -1.44
N LEU A 489 23.90 31.96 -2.63
CA LEU A 489 23.19 30.93 -3.39
C LEU A 489 24.01 29.65 -3.29
N VAL A 490 23.45 28.58 -2.72
CA VAL A 490 24.17 27.32 -2.45
C VAL A 490 23.57 26.19 -3.28
N ALA A 491 24.40 25.52 -4.10
CA ALA A 491 24.03 24.32 -4.83
C ALA A 491 24.62 23.06 -4.18
N PRO A 492 23.98 21.89 -4.35
CA PRO A 492 24.48 20.61 -3.85
C PRO A 492 25.77 20.09 -4.52
#